data_AF-A0AAJ1S8Y4-F1
#
_entry.id   AF-A0AAJ1S8Y4-F1
#
_cell.length_a   1.000
_cell.length_b   1.000
_cell.length_c   1.000
_cell.angle_alpha   90.00
_cell.angle_beta   90.00
_cell.angle_gamma   90.00
#
_symmetry.space_group_name_H-M   'P 1'
#
loop_
_entity.id
_entity.type
_entity.pdbx_description
1 polymer ?
#
loop_
_entity_poly.entity_id
_entity_poly.type
_entity_poly.pdbx_seq_one_letter_code
_entity_poly.pdbx_strand_id
1 'polypeptide(L)'
;MSYNRIAILAALHTQLLAGKPDPSRGLAELAGRLVLDDTFNKTPLHHIAERRPLAAALLWTGIAEHLSGQARIESLTLAATFALAGGNPGISATLIDRVDVAARREHTQAPPLLEVLKLDHRVREHHHAVAV
;
A
#
# COMPACT_ATOMS: atom_id res chain seq x y z
N MET A 1 -8.68 8.70 -21.79
CA MET A 1 -8.75 8.47 -20.33
C MET A 1 -7.43 8.78 -19.57
N SER A 2 -6.44 9.48 -20.15
CA SER A 2 -5.18 9.81 -19.47
C SER A 2 -5.29 10.95 -18.44
N TYR A 3 -6.20 11.91 -18.67
CA TYR A 3 -6.36 13.10 -17.83
C TYR A 3 -6.73 12.78 -16.37
N ASN A 4 -7.49 11.70 -16.14
CA ASN A 4 -7.88 11.27 -14.79
C ASN A 4 -6.68 10.69 -14.01
N ARG A 5 -5.78 9.93 -14.67
CA ARG A 5 -4.63 9.32 -13.99
C ARG A 5 -3.65 10.37 -13.45
N ILE A 6 -3.34 11.38 -14.25
CA ILE A 6 -2.44 12.48 -13.83
C ILE A 6 -3.04 13.26 -12.66
N ALA A 7 -4.34 13.55 -12.70
CA ALA A 7 -5.02 14.24 -11.60
C ALA A 7 -5.00 13.43 -10.30
N ILE A 8 -5.23 12.11 -10.37
CA ILE A 8 -5.14 11.21 -9.21
C ILE A 8 -3.72 11.19 -8.65
N LEU A 9 -2.69 11.06 -9.51
CA LEU A 9 -1.29 11.10 -9.08
C LEU A 9 -0.90 12.42 -8.44
N ALA A 10 -1.35 13.55 -9.00
CA ALA A 10 -1.12 14.87 -8.42
C ALA A 10 -1.79 15.01 -7.04
N ALA A 11 -3.02 14.51 -6.87
CA ALA A 11 -3.72 14.52 -5.59
C ALA A 11 -3.02 13.63 -4.54
N LEU A 12 -2.55 12.43 -4.95
CA LEU A 12 -1.75 11.55 -4.10
C LEU A 12 -0.44 12.23 -3.68
N HIS A 13 0.26 12.88 -4.61
CA HIS A 13 1.48 13.62 -4.32
C HIS A 13 1.24 14.77 -3.34
N THR A 14 0.15 15.54 -3.49
CA THR A 14 -0.21 16.58 -2.53
C THR A 14 -0.47 16.01 -1.13
N GLN A 15 -1.14 14.86 -1.02
CA GLN A 15 -1.35 14.17 0.27
C GLN A 15 -0.05 13.65 0.89
N LEU A 16 0.92 13.21 0.09
CA LEU A 16 2.25 12.83 0.56
C LEU A 16 3.07 14.03 1.07
N LEU A 17 2.81 15.21 0.53
CA LEU A 17 3.45 16.44 0.96
C LEU A 17 2.83 17.00 2.25
N ALA A 18 1.56 16.69 2.53
CA ALA A 18 0.90 17.03 3.78
C ALA A 18 1.61 16.34 4.97
N GLY A 19 1.79 17.07 6.07
CA GLY A 19 2.48 16.55 7.26
C GLY A 19 1.79 15.35 7.91
N LYS A 20 0.48 15.19 7.68
CA LYS A 20 -0.32 14.02 8.06
C LYS A 20 -1.23 13.66 6.87
N PRO A 21 -0.99 12.56 6.15
CA PRO A 21 -1.86 12.14 5.06
C PRO A 21 -3.25 11.80 5.60
N ASP A 22 -4.29 12.37 4.99
CA ASP A 22 -5.69 12.10 5.31
C ASP A 22 -6.50 12.03 3.99
N PRO A 23 -6.42 10.88 3.29
CA PRO A 23 -7.06 10.73 1.99
C PRO A 23 -8.57 10.73 2.16
N SER A 24 -9.25 11.63 1.44
CA SER A 24 -10.71 11.60 1.38
C SER A 24 -11.20 10.28 0.76
N ARG A 25 -12.41 9.84 1.13
CA ARG A 25 -13.04 8.64 0.55
C ARG A 25 -13.06 8.67 -0.99
N GLY A 26 -13.37 9.82 -1.58
CA GLY A 26 -13.38 9.97 -3.04
C GLY A 26 -12.00 9.78 -3.67
N LEU A 27 -10.94 10.29 -3.04
CA LEU A 27 -9.57 10.05 -3.49
C LEU A 27 -9.19 8.58 -3.33
N ALA A 28 -9.58 7.95 -2.22
CA ALA A 28 -9.31 6.54 -1.98
C ALA A 28 -9.96 5.63 -3.03
N GLU A 29 -11.23 5.88 -3.40
CA GLU A 29 -11.92 5.14 -4.45
C GLU A 29 -11.25 5.28 -5.82
N LEU A 30 -10.79 6.49 -6.16
CA LEU A 30 -10.05 6.74 -7.40
C LEU A 30 -8.67 6.07 -7.41
N ALA A 31 -7.94 6.15 -6.29
CA ALA A 31 -6.65 5.49 -6.12
C ALA A 31 -6.79 3.96 -6.18
N GLY A 32 -7.82 3.39 -5.55
CA GLY A 32 -8.11 1.97 -5.61
C GLY A 32 -8.36 1.48 -7.04
N ARG A 33 -9.12 2.24 -7.85
CA ARG A 33 -9.31 1.94 -9.28
C ARG A 33 -8.00 2.02 -10.07
N LEU A 34 -7.14 2.99 -9.76
CA LEU A 34 -5.85 3.15 -10.41
C LEU A 34 -4.91 1.97 -10.13
N VAL A 35 -4.92 1.42 -8.92
CA VAL A 35 -4.05 0.31 -8.53
C VAL A 35 -4.50 -1.03 -9.13
N LEU A 36 -5.81 -1.20 -9.33
CA LEU A 36 -6.38 -2.37 -10.01
C LEU A 36 -6.29 -2.31 -11.54
N ASP A 37 -5.89 -1.18 -12.10
CA ASP A 37 -5.77 -1.02 -13.55
C ASP A 37 -4.51 -1.75 -14.04
N ASP A 38 -4.68 -2.93 -14.64
CA ASP A 38 -3.57 -3.74 -15.17
C ASP A 38 -2.78 -3.02 -16.28
N THR A 39 -3.35 -1.99 -16.91
CA THR A 39 -2.65 -1.17 -17.91
C THR A 39 -1.85 -0.03 -17.29
N PHE A 40 -2.00 0.20 -15.98
CA PHE A 40 -1.28 1.23 -15.26
C PHE A 40 0.07 0.69 -14.77
N ASN A 41 1.14 1.22 -15.35
CA ASN A 41 2.46 1.01 -14.80
C ASN A 41 2.52 1.63 -13.40
N LYS A 42 2.80 0.82 -12.37
CA LYS A 42 2.90 1.25 -10.96
C LYS A 42 4.20 2.05 -10.65
N THR A 43 5.17 2.11 -11.56
CA THR A 43 6.43 2.89 -11.38
C THR A 43 6.21 4.35 -10.91
N PRO A 44 5.23 5.13 -11.43
CA PRO A 44 4.98 6.48 -10.96
C PRO A 44 4.57 6.55 -9.48
N LEU A 45 3.89 5.53 -8.94
CA LEU A 45 3.55 5.46 -7.52
C LEU A 45 4.81 5.28 -6.66
N HIS A 46 5.80 4.53 -7.16
CA HIS A 46 7.09 4.41 -6.50
C HIS A 46 7.90 5.70 -6.57
N HIS A 47 7.89 6.41 -7.70
CA HIS A 47 8.61 7.69 -7.83
C HIS A 47 8.08 8.77 -6.88
N ILE A 48 6.76 8.93 -6.76
CA ILE A 48 6.21 9.91 -5.80
C ILE A 48 6.52 9.54 -4.34
N ALA A 49 6.75 8.25 -4.05
CA ALA A 49 7.08 7.75 -2.74
C ALA A 49 8.59 7.76 -2.42
N GLU A 50 9.47 7.87 -3.43
CA GLU A 50 10.92 7.63 -3.34
C GLU A 50 11.61 8.43 -2.23
N ARG A 51 11.19 9.68 -2.01
CA ARG A 51 11.75 10.56 -0.96
C ARG A 51 11.01 10.51 0.36
N ARG A 52 9.84 9.85 0.41
CA ARG A 52 8.96 9.80 1.59
C ARG A 52 8.26 8.44 1.72
N PRO A 53 9.01 7.33 1.76
CA PRO A 53 8.41 5.99 1.75
C PRO A 53 7.51 5.74 2.95
N LEU A 54 7.86 6.23 4.15
CA LEU A 54 7.00 6.07 5.33
C LEU A 54 5.69 6.87 5.24
N ALA A 55 5.73 8.09 4.69
CA ALA A 55 4.52 8.86 4.46
C ALA A 55 3.62 8.18 3.41
N ALA A 56 4.22 7.56 2.39
CA ALA A 56 3.49 6.76 1.43
C ALA A 56 2.86 5.51 2.05
N ALA A 57 3.57 4.81 2.94
CA ALA A 57 3.00 3.70 3.69
C ALA A 57 1.76 4.12 4.49
N LEU A 58 1.83 5.26 5.19
CA LEU A 58 0.70 5.81 5.94
C LEU A 58 -0.46 6.20 5.02
N LEU A 59 -0.18 6.91 3.91
CA LEU A 59 -1.20 7.30 2.94
C LEU A 59 -1.94 6.09 2.38
N TRP A 60 -1.20 5.07 1.93
CA TRP A 60 -1.79 3.86 1.35
C TRP A 60 -2.53 3.02 2.40
N THR A 61 -2.09 3.06 3.67
CA THR A 61 -2.84 2.48 4.78
C THR A 61 -4.18 3.20 4.96
N GLY A 62 -4.19 4.54 4.96
CA GLY A 62 -5.42 5.35 5.06
C GLY A 62 -6.36 5.13 3.88
N ILE A 63 -5.82 5.05 2.66
CA ILE A 63 -6.60 4.71 1.45
C ILE A 63 -7.28 3.35 1.65
N ALA A 64 -6.55 2.34 2.14
CA ALA A 64 -7.09 1.00 2.34
C ALA A 64 -8.23 0.94 3.36
N GLU A 65 -8.30 1.84 4.34
CA GLU A 65 -9.43 1.89 5.30
C GLU A 65 -10.77 2.27 4.63
N HIS A 66 -10.72 2.96 3.50
CA HIS A 66 -11.91 3.34 2.74
C HIS A 66 -12.30 2.32 1.66
N LEU A 67 -11.47 1.30 1.45
CA LEU A 67 -11.63 0.33 0.36
C LEU A 67 -12.07 -1.05 0.88
N SER A 68 -12.50 -1.89 -0.06
CA SER A 68 -12.82 -3.30 0.16
C SER A 68 -12.40 -4.12 -1.06
N GLY A 69 -12.37 -5.44 -0.90
CA GLY A 69 -12.00 -6.37 -1.96
C GLY A 69 -10.54 -6.22 -2.38
N GLN A 70 -10.26 -6.56 -3.64
CA GLN A 70 -8.91 -6.54 -4.20
C GLN A 70 -8.25 -5.16 -4.10
N ALA A 71 -9.02 -4.06 -4.20
CA ALA A 71 -8.48 -2.70 -4.10
C ALA A 71 -7.86 -2.43 -2.72
N ARG A 72 -8.48 -2.95 -1.66
CA ARG A 72 -7.95 -2.85 -0.29
C ARG A 72 -6.65 -3.62 -0.15
N ILE A 73 -6.62 -4.85 -0.65
CA ILE A 73 -5.48 -5.77 -0.58
C ILE A 73 -4.27 -5.21 -1.31
N GLU A 74 -4.46 -4.74 -2.54
CA GLU A 74 -3.39 -4.11 -3.32
C GLU A 74 -2.88 -2.83 -2.65
N SER A 75 -3.78 -2.01 -2.07
CA SER A 75 -3.41 -0.79 -1.35
C SER A 75 -2.59 -1.10 -0.10
N LEU A 76 -2.98 -2.11 0.68
CA LEU A 76 -2.20 -2.57 1.84
C LEU A 76 -0.85 -3.17 1.42
N THR A 77 -0.80 -3.86 0.29
CA THR A 77 0.46 -4.43 -0.25
C THR A 77 1.43 -3.31 -0.66
N LEU A 78 0.94 -2.25 -1.30
CA LEU A 78 1.73 -1.04 -1.55
C LEU A 78 2.23 -0.41 -0.26
N ALA A 79 1.36 -0.28 0.75
CA ALA A 79 1.75 0.24 2.05
C ALA A 79 2.88 -0.59 2.69
N ALA A 80 2.77 -1.92 2.66
CA ALA A 80 3.80 -2.83 3.19
C ALA A 80 5.14 -2.67 2.45
N THR A 81 5.09 -2.53 1.12
CA THR A 81 6.26 -2.31 0.27
C THR A 81 6.95 -0.99 0.62
N PHE A 82 6.19 0.09 0.79
CA PHE A 82 6.75 1.39 1.16
C PHE A 82 7.25 1.43 2.60
N ALA A 83 6.61 0.72 3.54
CA ALA A 83 7.11 0.60 4.91
C ALA A 83 8.49 -0.07 4.95
N LEU A 84 8.67 -1.15 4.17
CA LEU A 84 9.96 -1.83 4.04
C LEU A 84 11.01 -0.92 3.38
N ALA A 85 10.66 -0.26 2.27
CA ALA A 85 11.54 0.69 1.59
C ALA A 85 11.94 1.88 2.49
N GLY A 86 11.07 2.27 3.43
CA GLY A 86 11.34 3.27 4.46
C GLY A 86 12.15 2.78 5.65
N GLY A 87 12.65 1.54 5.62
CA GLY A 87 13.48 0.97 6.68
C GLY A 87 12.68 0.53 7.91
N ASN A 88 11.36 0.29 7.78
CA ASN A 88 10.52 -0.15 8.89
C ASN A 88 9.91 -1.54 8.61
N PRO A 89 10.71 -2.62 8.74
CA PRO A 89 10.27 -3.98 8.44
C PRO A 89 9.18 -4.48 9.39
N GLY A 90 9.13 -4.00 10.65
CA GLY A 90 8.08 -4.37 11.60
C GLY A 90 6.69 -3.85 11.20
N ILE A 91 6.61 -2.61 10.70
CA ILE A 91 5.36 -2.09 10.13
C ILE A 91 5.00 -2.87 8.85
N SER A 92 5.99 -3.21 8.02
CA SER A 92 5.76 -4.03 6.82
C SER A 92 5.16 -5.40 7.18
N ALA A 93 5.73 -6.11 8.15
CA ALA A 93 5.21 -7.38 8.67
C ALA A 93 3.76 -7.25 9.17
N THR A 94 3.48 -6.20 9.96
CA THR A 94 2.11 -5.93 10.45
C THR A 94 1.13 -5.70 9.30
N LEU A 95 1.54 -4.98 8.25
CA LEU A 95 0.71 -4.74 7.08
C LEU A 95 0.52 -6.01 6.25
N ILE A 96 1.53 -6.88 6.16
CA ILE A 96 1.41 -8.20 5.53
C ILE A 96 0.36 -9.06 6.25
N ASP A 97 0.39 -9.12 7.58
CA ASP A 97 -0.62 -9.85 8.36
C ASP A 97 -2.03 -9.30 8.10
N ARG A 98 -2.16 -7.97 7.98
CA ARG A 98 -3.43 -7.33 7.63
C ARG A 98 -3.90 -7.67 6.21
N VAL A 99 -2.98 -7.81 5.25
CA VAL A 99 -3.30 -8.30 3.89
C VAL A 99 -3.82 -9.73 3.96
N ASP A 100 -3.12 -10.62 4.67
CA ASP A 100 -3.51 -12.03 4.79
C ASP A 100 -4.90 -12.17 5.45
N VAL A 101 -5.18 -11.38 6.49
CA VAL A 101 -6.51 -11.34 7.12
C VAL A 101 -7.59 -10.80 6.16
N ALA A 102 -7.30 -9.73 5.42
CA ALA A 102 -8.24 -9.16 4.46
C ALA A 102 -8.56 -10.14 3.32
N ALA A 103 -7.54 -10.77 2.73
CA ALA A 103 -7.68 -11.76 1.67
C ALA A 103 -8.55 -12.95 2.09
N ARG A 104 -8.37 -13.46 3.31
CA ARG A 104 -9.20 -14.54 3.87
C ARG A 104 -10.65 -14.11 4.06
N ARG A 105 -10.89 -12.90 4.59
CA ARG A 105 -12.25 -12.38 4.86
C ARG A 105 -13.03 -12.08 3.58
N GLU A 106 -12.33 -11.62 2.55
CA GLU A 106 -12.95 -11.16 1.30
C GLU A 106 -12.94 -12.24 0.21
N HIS A 107 -12.43 -13.44 0.51
CA HIS A 107 -12.28 -14.56 -0.42
C HIS A 107 -11.52 -14.17 -1.71
N THR A 108 -10.48 -13.37 -1.54
CA THR A 108 -9.63 -12.81 -2.58
C THR A 108 -8.20 -13.32 -2.47
N GLN A 109 -7.41 -13.13 -3.53
CA GLN A 109 -6.04 -13.61 -3.58
C GLN A 109 -5.06 -12.51 -3.14
N ALA A 110 -4.11 -12.89 -2.29
CA ALA A 110 -2.97 -12.05 -1.98
C ALA A 110 -2.09 -11.88 -3.23
N PRO A 111 -1.59 -10.66 -3.52
CA PRO A 111 -0.74 -10.43 -4.69
C PRO A 111 0.58 -11.20 -4.55
N PRO A 112 1.17 -11.72 -5.65
CA PRO A 112 2.44 -12.45 -5.59
C PRO A 112 3.60 -11.66 -4.98
N LEU A 113 3.55 -10.33 -5.09
CA LEU A 113 4.52 -9.43 -4.46
C LEU A 113 4.57 -9.61 -2.93
N LEU A 114 3.45 -9.97 -2.30
CA LEU A 114 3.40 -10.22 -0.87
C LEU A 114 4.28 -11.40 -0.47
N GLU A 115 4.32 -12.46 -1.27
CA GLU A 115 5.18 -13.62 -1.03
C GLU A 115 6.66 -13.24 -1.14
N VAL A 116 7.02 -12.32 -2.06
CA VAL A 116 8.38 -11.78 -2.14
C VAL A 116 8.74 -10.99 -0.87
N LEU A 117 7.83 -10.16 -0.37
CA LEU A 117 8.06 -9.39 0.87
C LEU A 117 8.23 -10.32 2.09
N LYS A 118 7.45 -11.41 2.17
CA LYS A 118 7.55 -12.42 3.23
C LYS A 118 8.90 -13.15 3.25
N LEU A 119 9.63 -13.18 2.13
CA LEU A 119 10.95 -13.80 2.07
C LEU A 119 12.06 -12.91 2.65
N ASP A 120 11.83 -11.60 2.81
CA ASP A 120 12.81 -10.70 3.40
C ASP A 120 13.10 -11.08 4.86
N HIS A 121 14.37 -11.33 5.18
CA HIS A 121 14.78 -11.79 6.50
C HIS A 121 14.36 -10.82 7.62
N ARG A 122 14.43 -9.50 7.37
CA ARG A 122 14.07 -8.47 8.36
C ARG A 122 12.58 -8.53 8.67
N VAL A 123 11.75 -8.78 7.65
CA VAL A 123 10.30 -8.97 7.82
C VAL A 123 10.04 -10.26 8.61
N ARG A 124 10.71 -11.35 8.26
CA ARG A 124 10.57 -12.65 8.94
C ARG A 124 10.92 -12.60 10.43
N GLU A 125 11.97 -11.88 10.80
CA GLU A 125 12.37 -11.72 12.21
C GLU A 125 11.23 -11.12 13.06
N HIS A 126 10.45 -10.19 12.49
CA HIS A 126 9.30 -9.61 13.17
C HIS A 126 8.12 -10.56 13.31
N HIS A 127 7.97 -11.54 12.42
CA HIS A 127 6.98 -12.62 12.60
C HIS A 127 7.44 -13.65 13.66
N HIS A 128 8.75 -13.87 13.81
CA HIS A 128 9.29 -14.81 14.80
C HIS A 128 9.39 -14.23 16.21
N ALA A 129 9.51 -12.91 16.36
CA ALA A 129 9.62 -12.24 17.66
C ALA A 129 8.35 -12.34 18.55
N VAL A 130 7.21 -12.77 18.01
CA VAL A 130 5.94 -12.90 18.73
C VAL A 130 5.74 -14.31 19.35
N ALA A 131 6.67 -15.24 19.13
CA ALA A 131 6.63 -16.58 19.71
C ALA A 131 7.59 -16.74 20.90
N VAL A 132 7.31 -16.04 22.02
CA VAL A 132 7.89 -16.34 23.34
C VAL A 132 6.81 -16.13 24.40
#